data_AF-A0A2V7JT98-F1
#
_entry.id   AF-A0A2V7JT98-F1
#
_cell.length_a   1.000
_cell.length_b   1.000
_cell.length_c   1.000
_cell.angle_alpha   90.00
_cell.angle_beta   90.00
_cell.angle_gamma   90.00
#
_symmetry.space_group_name_H-M   'P 1'
#
loop_
_entity.id
_entity.type
_entity.pdbx_description
1 polymer ?
#
loop_
_entity_poly.entity_id
_entity_poly.type
_entity_poly.pdbx_seq_one_letter_code
_entity_poly.pdbx_strand_id
1 'polypeptide(L)'
;MEGFLRLKGARDLTRRELAVLREVANWRDTVAAQLDRATFRVMGNEVLLDLARRQPRSVSELGAIKGMPKGMLERAGHDIVAAIRRGMEAPEAELPKFPRGQRWNKDRDFDDRVGRLKAVRDAAATRLELDPGVLCSRERLENVARSGAKTINDLASVPDLRRWQIEEMGDGFLRALSAPS
;
A
#
# COMPACT_ATOMS: atom_id res chain seq x y z
N MET A 1 3.22 -9.48 -19.72
CA MET A 1 4.40 -8.62 -19.49
C MET A 1 3.90 -7.35 -18.79
N GLU A 2 3.80 -7.38 -17.46
CA GLU A 2 3.26 -6.29 -16.62
C GLU A 2 4.29 -5.81 -15.57
N GLY A 3 5.58 -6.07 -15.81
CA GLY A 3 6.66 -5.79 -14.86
C GLY A 3 6.72 -4.32 -14.43
N PHE A 4 6.31 -3.40 -15.32
CA PHE A 4 6.29 -1.97 -15.04
C PHE A 4 5.35 -1.57 -13.89
N LEU A 5 4.27 -2.33 -13.64
CA LEU A 5 3.34 -2.08 -12.54
C LEU A 5 3.93 -2.44 -11.17
N ARG A 6 4.99 -3.26 -11.12
CA ARG A 6 5.69 -3.63 -9.87
C ARG A 6 6.75 -2.61 -9.47
N LEU A 7 7.02 -1.61 -10.30
CA LEU A 7 7.98 -0.55 -9.97
C LEU A 7 7.45 0.28 -8.80
N LYS A 8 8.26 0.43 -7.74
CA LYS A 8 7.95 1.29 -6.60
C LYS A 8 7.71 2.71 -7.12
N GLY A 9 6.54 3.29 -6.84
CA GLY A 9 6.13 4.62 -7.34
C GLY A 9 5.25 4.59 -8.59
N ALA A 10 5.07 3.44 -9.26
CA ALA A 10 4.14 3.31 -10.39
C ALA A 10 2.67 3.49 -9.95
N ARG A 11 2.34 3.16 -8.69
CA ARG A 11 0.99 3.30 -8.13
C ARG A 11 0.48 4.74 -8.11
N ASP A 12 1.37 5.71 -8.01
CA ASP A 12 1.03 7.13 -7.89
C ASP A 12 0.88 7.82 -9.25
N LEU A 13 1.12 7.08 -10.35
CA LEU A 13 0.99 7.58 -11.70
C LEU A 13 -0.47 7.52 -12.18
N THR A 14 -0.88 8.54 -12.93
CA THR A 14 -2.11 8.56 -13.70
C THR A 14 -2.10 7.48 -14.78
N ARG A 15 -3.27 7.17 -15.35
CA ARG A 15 -3.41 6.17 -16.44
C ARG A 15 -2.54 6.51 -17.66
N ARG A 16 -2.41 7.80 -17.99
CA ARG A 16 -1.58 8.28 -19.10
C ARG A 16 -0.09 8.12 -18.80
N GLU A 17 0.34 8.53 -17.61
CA GLU A 17 1.73 8.34 -17.17
C GLU A 17 2.09 6.84 -17.09
N LEU A 18 1.16 5.98 -16.69
CA LEU A 18 1.35 4.52 -16.72
C LEU A 18 1.52 3.98 -18.15
N ALA A 19 0.83 4.55 -19.14
CA ALA A 19 1.05 4.18 -20.54
C ALA A 19 2.46 4.57 -21.00
N VAL A 20 2.92 5.77 -20.64
CA VAL A 20 4.29 6.20 -20.89
C VAL A 20 5.28 5.27 -20.21
N LEU A 21 5.07 4.96 -18.93
CA LEU A 21 5.92 4.05 -18.15
C LEU A 21 6.00 2.66 -18.81
N ARG A 22 4.88 2.13 -19.31
CA ARG A 22 4.83 0.86 -20.04
C ARG A 22 5.74 0.90 -21.26
N GLU A 23 5.64 1.94 -22.09
CA GLU A 23 6.43 2.05 -23.31
C GLU A 23 7.93 2.21 -23.03
N VAL A 24 8.32 3.07 -22.08
CA VAL A 24 9.74 3.25 -21.73
C VAL A 24 10.33 2.03 -21.04
N ALA A 25 9.55 1.31 -20.23
CA ALA A 25 9.99 0.05 -19.62
C ALA A 25 10.19 -1.03 -20.69
N ASN A 26 9.26 -1.17 -21.64
CA ASN A 26 9.39 -2.12 -22.75
C ASN A 26 10.60 -1.81 -23.63
N TRP A 27 10.86 -0.53 -23.93
CA TRP A 27 12.07 -0.10 -24.63
C TRP A 27 13.33 -0.52 -23.85
N ARG A 28 13.39 -0.23 -22.55
CA ARG A 28 14.55 -0.58 -21.71
C ARG A 28 14.78 -2.08 -21.68
N ASP A 29 13.73 -2.87 -21.53
CA ASP A 29 13.80 -4.33 -21.44
C ASP A 29 14.27 -4.93 -22.77
N THR A 30 13.84 -4.36 -23.90
CA THR A 30 14.32 -4.72 -25.25
C THR A 30 15.81 -4.45 -25.40
N VAL A 31 16.27 -3.25 -25.02
CA VAL A 31 17.69 -2.87 -25.10
C VAL A 31 18.54 -3.70 -24.13
N ALA A 32 18.03 -3.99 -22.93
CA ALA A 32 18.69 -4.84 -21.95
C ALA A 32 18.93 -6.25 -22.47
N ALA A 33 17.92 -6.83 -23.14
CA ALA A 33 18.03 -8.12 -23.80
C ALA A 33 19.03 -8.10 -24.97
N GLN A 34 18.99 -7.07 -25.83
CA GLN A 34 19.93 -6.91 -26.95
C GLN A 34 21.40 -6.79 -26.49
N LEU A 35 21.63 -6.12 -25.36
CA LEU A 35 22.96 -5.90 -24.81
C LEU A 35 23.42 -7.02 -23.87
N ASP A 36 22.60 -8.05 -23.65
CA ASP A 36 22.80 -9.11 -22.65
C ASP A 36 23.19 -8.57 -21.26
N ARG A 37 22.37 -7.63 -20.76
CA ARG A 37 22.63 -6.94 -19.48
C ARG A 37 21.35 -6.79 -18.68
N ALA A 38 21.51 -6.72 -17.35
CA ALA A 38 20.41 -6.40 -16.46
C ALA A 38 19.83 -5.00 -16.76
N THR A 39 18.50 -4.87 -16.67
CA THR A 39 17.74 -3.67 -17.04
C THR A 39 18.20 -2.40 -16.29
N PHE A 40 18.58 -2.52 -15.02
CA PHE A 40 19.08 -1.39 -14.23
C PHE A 40 20.41 -0.81 -14.75
N ARG A 41 21.20 -1.59 -15.51
CA ARG A 41 22.42 -1.09 -16.18
C ARG A 41 22.11 -0.28 -17.43
N VAL A 42 20.92 -0.44 -18.02
CA VAL A 42 20.45 0.37 -19.14
C VAL A 42 19.86 1.68 -18.63
N MET A 43 18.90 1.59 -17.69
CA MET A 43 18.26 2.76 -17.09
C MET A 43 17.62 2.41 -15.74
N GLY A 44 17.88 3.22 -14.73
CA GLY A 44 17.32 3.05 -13.39
C GLY A 44 15.80 3.26 -13.35
N ASN A 45 15.14 2.62 -12.37
CA ASN A 45 13.69 2.73 -12.22
C ASN A 45 13.21 4.16 -11.95
N GLU A 46 13.95 4.92 -11.13
CA GLU A 46 13.64 6.33 -10.84
C GLU A 46 13.62 7.18 -12.12
N VAL A 47 14.56 6.94 -13.05
CA VAL A 47 14.59 7.65 -14.33
C VAL A 47 13.35 7.30 -15.16
N LEU A 48 12.93 6.04 -15.22
CA LEU A 48 11.71 5.66 -15.93
C LEU A 48 10.46 6.34 -15.36
N LEU A 49 10.37 6.47 -14.03
CA LEU A 49 9.26 7.17 -13.36
C LEU A 49 9.29 8.67 -13.66
N ASP A 50 10.48 9.28 -13.66
CA ASP A 50 10.65 10.69 -14.03
C ASP A 50 10.27 10.94 -15.49
N LEU A 51 10.63 10.03 -16.40
CA LEU A 51 10.21 10.10 -17.81
C LEU A 51 8.69 10.00 -17.94
N ALA A 52 8.06 9.08 -17.19
CA ALA A 52 6.62 8.91 -17.20
C ALA A 52 5.87 10.16 -16.74
N ARG A 53 6.39 10.85 -15.71
CA ARG A 53 5.81 12.08 -15.15
C ARG A 53 6.07 13.31 -16.01
N ARG A 54 7.30 13.50 -16.47
CA ARG A 54 7.71 14.74 -17.17
C ARG A 54 7.44 14.70 -18.67
N GLN A 55 7.35 13.52 -19.26
CA GLN A 55 6.99 13.29 -20.67
C GLN A 55 7.81 14.15 -21.67
N PRO A 56 9.15 14.14 -21.56
CA PRO A 56 10.01 14.97 -22.39
C PRO A 56 9.83 14.67 -23.88
N ARG A 57 9.80 15.73 -24.70
CA ARG A 57 9.51 15.66 -26.14
C ARG A 57 10.73 15.78 -27.03
N SER A 58 11.91 15.96 -26.42
CA SER A 58 13.17 16.13 -27.12
C SER A 58 14.33 15.47 -26.39
N VAL A 59 15.41 15.17 -27.11
CA VAL A 59 16.64 14.63 -26.53
C VAL A 59 17.28 15.63 -25.56
N SER A 60 17.13 16.93 -25.81
CA SER A 60 17.57 17.98 -24.89
C SER A 60 16.86 17.88 -23.53
N GLU A 61 15.53 17.73 -23.53
CA GLU A 61 14.74 17.56 -22.30
C GLU A 61 15.07 16.25 -21.57
N LEU A 62 15.39 15.17 -22.30
CA LEU A 62 15.87 13.92 -21.69
C LEU A 62 17.18 14.16 -20.91
N GLY A 63 18.08 15.00 -21.42
CA GLY A 63 19.32 15.37 -20.75
C GLY A 63 19.14 16.13 -19.44
N ALA A 64 17.99 16.77 -19.24
CA ALA A 64 17.64 17.46 -17.99
C ALA A 64 17.10 16.51 -16.90
N ILE A 65 16.90 15.23 -17.21
CA ILE A 65 16.46 14.22 -16.23
C ILE A 65 17.65 13.80 -15.37
N LYS A 66 17.48 13.93 -14.04
CA LYS A 66 18.51 13.53 -13.09
C LYS A 66 18.76 12.02 -13.19
N GLY A 67 20.02 11.63 -13.35
CA GLY A 67 20.40 10.22 -13.45
C GLY A 67 20.24 9.60 -14.84
N MET A 68 19.88 10.39 -15.87
CA MET A 68 19.87 9.93 -17.26
C MET A 68 21.28 9.46 -17.69
N PRO A 69 21.44 8.20 -18.14
CA PRO A 69 22.74 7.73 -18.59
C PRO A 69 23.18 8.42 -19.89
N LYS A 70 24.22 9.25 -19.84
CA LYS A 70 24.72 10.03 -20.99
C LYS A 70 24.95 9.16 -22.24
N GLY A 71 25.59 8.00 -22.06
CA GLY A 71 25.85 7.09 -23.17
C GLY A 71 24.59 6.48 -23.79
N MET A 72 23.45 6.39 -23.07
CA MET A 72 22.17 5.98 -23.67
C MET A 72 21.44 7.16 -24.28
N LEU A 73 21.58 8.36 -23.72
CA LEU A 73 21.04 9.57 -24.30
C LEU A 73 21.59 9.82 -25.71
N GLU A 74 22.90 9.65 -25.88
CA GLU A 74 23.59 9.82 -27.18
C GLU A 74 23.18 8.74 -28.19
N ARG A 75 23.10 7.48 -27.77
CA ARG A 75 22.86 6.35 -28.67
C ARG A 75 21.40 6.08 -28.98
N ALA A 76 20.50 6.40 -28.05
CA ALA A 76 19.10 5.98 -28.10
C ALA A 76 18.12 7.06 -27.63
N GLY A 77 18.56 8.32 -27.52
CA GLY A 77 17.70 9.44 -27.11
C GLY A 77 16.44 9.56 -27.97
N HIS A 78 16.56 9.40 -29.28
CA HIS A 78 15.42 9.42 -30.20
C HIS A 78 14.44 8.27 -29.96
N ASP A 79 14.93 7.06 -29.66
CA ASP A 79 14.09 5.90 -29.38
C ASP A 79 13.32 6.07 -28.07
N ILE A 80 13.96 6.67 -27.06
CA ILE A 80 13.32 6.98 -25.77
C ILE A 80 12.20 8.02 -25.98
N VAL A 81 12.46 9.10 -26.73
CA VAL A 81 11.41 10.09 -27.06
C VAL A 81 10.27 9.43 -27.84
N ALA A 82 10.58 8.55 -28.79
CA ALA A 82 9.57 7.82 -29.53
C ALA A 82 8.74 6.89 -28.64
N ALA A 83 9.35 6.24 -27.65
CA ALA A 83 8.63 5.43 -26.65
C ALA A 83 7.69 6.28 -25.79
N ILE A 84 8.15 7.44 -25.33
CA ILE A 84 7.31 8.38 -24.58
C ILE A 84 6.12 8.82 -25.43
N ARG A 85 6.36 9.19 -26.69
CA ARG A 85 5.31 9.59 -27.62
C ARG A 85 4.25 8.50 -27.82
N ARG A 86 4.66 7.23 -28.00
CA ARG A 86 3.71 6.10 -28.09
C ARG A 86 2.80 6.01 -26.87
N GLY A 87 3.35 6.18 -25.66
CA GLY A 87 2.56 6.16 -24.44
C GLY A 87 1.61 7.35 -24.33
N MET A 88 2.03 8.51 -24.83
CA MET A 88 1.22 9.72 -24.88
C MET A 88 0.08 9.64 -25.89
N GLU A 89 0.29 8.96 -27.02
CA GLU A 89 -0.67 8.82 -28.11
C GLU A 89 -1.59 7.59 -27.95
N ALA A 90 -1.34 6.74 -26.95
CA ALA A 90 -2.14 5.54 -26.71
C ALA A 90 -3.64 5.86 -26.57
N PRO A 91 -4.55 5.09 -27.21
CA PRO A 91 -5.99 5.30 -27.07
C PRO A 91 -6.44 5.21 -25.61
N GLU A 92 -7.43 6.03 -25.20
CA GLU A 92 -7.93 6.08 -23.82
C GLU A 92 -8.44 4.72 -23.31
N ALA A 93 -8.96 3.90 -24.23
CA ALA A 93 -9.42 2.53 -23.98
C ALA A 93 -8.27 1.56 -23.63
N GLU A 94 -7.07 1.81 -24.16
CA GLU A 94 -5.88 0.96 -24.00
C GLU A 94 -4.96 1.42 -22.87
N LEU A 95 -5.31 2.54 -22.22
CA LEU A 95 -4.52 3.04 -21.10
C LEU A 95 -4.54 2.03 -19.95
N PRO A 96 -3.36 1.63 -19.46
CA PRO A 96 -3.24 0.69 -18.37
C PRO A 96 -3.89 1.27 -17.12
N LYS A 97 -4.42 0.38 -16.30
CA LYS A 97 -4.94 0.71 -14.98
C LYS A 97 -4.04 0.02 -13.98
N PHE A 98 -3.57 0.78 -12.99
CA PHE A 98 -2.90 0.14 -11.87
C PHE A 98 -3.89 -0.84 -11.22
N PRO A 99 -3.53 -2.12 -11.02
CA PRO A 99 -4.41 -3.07 -10.37
C PRO A 99 -4.82 -2.48 -9.03
N ARG A 100 -6.11 -2.20 -8.88
CA ARG A 100 -6.63 -1.85 -7.55
C ARG A 100 -6.39 -3.09 -6.73
N GLY A 101 -5.38 -3.03 -5.85
CA GLY A 101 -5.17 -4.07 -4.86
C GLY A 101 -6.52 -4.36 -4.24
N GLN A 102 -6.86 -5.64 -4.09
CA GLN A 102 -8.05 -6.06 -3.38
C GLN A 102 -8.10 -5.20 -2.13
N ARG A 103 -9.14 -4.36 -2.01
CA ARG A 103 -9.35 -3.60 -0.80
C ARG A 103 -9.53 -4.69 0.23
N TRP A 104 -8.49 -4.99 0.99
CA TRP A 104 -8.63 -5.86 2.15
C TRP A 104 -9.68 -5.12 2.95
N ASN A 105 -10.89 -5.66 2.98
CA ASN A 105 -11.89 -5.26 3.93
C ASN A 105 -11.31 -5.74 5.27
N LYS A 106 -10.31 -5.02 5.79
CA LYS A 106 -10.14 -4.94 7.23
C LYS A 106 -11.51 -4.51 7.67
N ASP A 107 -12.24 -5.44 8.28
CA ASP A 107 -13.58 -5.21 8.78
C ASP A 107 -13.46 -3.95 9.64
N ARG A 108 -13.86 -2.80 9.09
CA ARG A 108 -13.64 -1.50 9.72
C ARG A 108 -14.36 -1.50 11.05
N ASP A 109 -15.53 -2.15 11.08
CA ASP A 109 -16.30 -2.33 12.29
C ASP A 109 -15.54 -3.20 13.30
N PHE A 110 -14.75 -4.19 12.87
CA PHE A 110 -13.88 -4.97 13.76
C PHE A 110 -12.74 -4.12 14.34
N ASP A 111 -12.01 -3.38 13.51
CA ASP A 111 -10.91 -2.52 13.99
C ASP A 111 -11.46 -1.43 14.94
N ASP A 112 -12.62 -0.86 14.64
CA ASP A 112 -13.30 0.13 15.47
C ASP A 112 -13.76 -0.49 16.80
N ARG A 113 -14.35 -1.70 16.78
CA ARG A 113 -14.68 -2.46 18.01
C ARG A 113 -13.44 -2.70 18.87
N VAL A 114 -12.34 -3.18 18.28
CA VAL A 114 -11.07 -3.40 19.00
C VAL A 114 -10.51 -2.10 19.56
N GLY A 115 -10.62 -0.99 18.83
CA GLY A 115 -10.22 0.34 19.28
C GLY A 115 -11.00 0.80 20.53
N ARG A 116 -12.32 0.61 20.54
CA ARG A 116 -13.16 0.94 21.71
C ARG A 116 -12.84 0.06 22.92
N LEU A 117 -12.64 -1.24 22.72
CA LEU A 117 -12.22 -2.16 23.78
C LEU A 117 -10.86 -1.79 24.36
N LYS A 118 -9.93 -1.34 23.50
CA LYS A 118 -8.62 -0.85 23.94
C LYS A 118 -8.74 0.37 24.87
N ALA A 119 -9.63 1.31 24.56
CA ALA A 119 -9.86 2.47 25.42
C ALA A 119 -10.36 2.08 26.82
N VAL A 120 -11.27 1.10 26.91
CA VAL A 120 -11.74 0.55 28.19
C VAL A 120 -10.60 -0.06 28.99
N ARG A 121 -9.77 -0.88 28.33
CA ARG A 121 -8.61 -1.50 28.96
C ARG A 121 -7.60 -0.46 29.45
N ASP A 122 -7.28 0.54 28.63
CA ASP A 122 -6.27 1.54 28.98
C ASP A 122 -6.72 2.39 30.18
N ALA A 123 -8.01 2.70 30.29
CA ALA A 123 -8.60 3.34 31.46
C ALA A 123 -8.51 2.45 32.72
N ALA A 124 -8.83 1.16 32.60
CA ALA A 124 -8.72 0.21 33.72
C ALA A 124 -7.25 -0.03 34.13
N ALA A 125 -6.33 -0.14 33.17
CA ALA A 125 -4.89 -0.27 33.39
C ALA A 125 -4.34 0.93 34.18
N THR A 126 -4.80 2.13 33.84
CA THR A 126 -4.43 3.36 34.56
C THR A 126 -4.94 3.34 36.00
N ARG A 127 -6.22 2.98 36.20
CA ARG A 127 -6.84 2.88 37.54
C ARG A 127 -6.20 1.82 38.44
N LEU A 128 -5.73 0.73 37.85
CA LEU A 128 -5.10 -0.39 38.56
C LEU A 128 -3.57 -0.28 38.64
N GLU A 129 -2.97 0.76 38.03
CA GLU A 129 -1.52 0.94 37.92
C GLU A 129 -0.81 -0.28 37.28
N LEU A 130 -1.43 -0.88 36.27
CA LEU A 130 -0.93 -2.05 35.55
C LEU A 130 -0.51 -1.72 34.12
N ASP A 131 0.44 -2.47 33.59
CA ASP A 131 0.71 -2.44 32.15
C ASP A 131 -0.54 -2.94 31.36
N PRO A 132 -0.99 -2.22 30.32
CA PRO A 132 -2.18 -2.62 29.56
C PRO A 132 -2.06 -4.00 28.92
N GLY A 133 -0.88 -4.40 28.45
CA GLY A 133 -0.65 -5.72 27.86
C GLY A 133 -0.75 -6.85 28.89
N VAL A 134 -0.30 -6.58 30.12
CA VAL A 134 -0.46 -7.47 31.28
C VAL A 134 -1.93 -7.56 31.72
N LEU A 135 -2.63 -6.43 31.76
CA LEU A 135 -4.05 -6.38 32.11
C LEU A 135 -4.91 -7.12 31.09
N CYS A 136 -4.73 -6.86 29.79
CA CYS A 136 -5.43 -7.57 28.72
C CYS A 136 -4.69 -7.44 27.39
N SER A 137 -4.23 -8.57 26.86
CA SER A 137 -3.49 -8.60 25.60
C SER A 137 -4.36 -8.16 24.42
N ARG A 138 -3.72 -7.68 23.35
CA ARG A 138 -4.42 -7.31 22.11
C ARG A 138 -5.23 -8.49 21.54
N GLU A 139 -4.67 -9.69 21.58
CA GLU A 139 -5.34 -10.91 21.12
C GLU A 139 -6.64 -11.18 21.90
N ARG A 140 -6.65 -10.99 23.23
CA ARG A 140 -7.87 -11.13 24.02
C ARG A 140 -8.92 -10.07 23.66
N LEU A 141 -8.51 -8.82 23.41
CA LEU A 141 -9.44 -7.78 22.92
C LEU A 141 -10.03 -8.16 21.54
N GLU A 142 -9.21 -8.74 20.67
CA GLU A 142 -9.67 -9.25 19.37
C GLU A 142 -10.65 -10.41 19.54
N ASN A 143 -10.42 -11.33 20.49
CA ASN A 143 -11.36 -12.42 20.81
C ASN A 143 -12.69 -11.90 21.36
N VAL A 144 -12.65 -10.91 22.25
CA VAL A 144 -13.86 -10.22 22.73
C VAL A 144 -14.60 -9.55 21.57
N ALA A 145 -13.90 -8.83 20.69
CA ALA A 145 -14.50 -8.20 19.52
C ALA A 145 -15.10 -9.20 18.51
N ARG A 146 -14.51 -10.40 18.37
CA ARG A 146 -15.03 -11.49 17.53
C ARG A 146 -16.26 -12.16 18.15
N SER A 147 -16.30 -12.28 19.48
CA SER A 147 -17.41 -12.94 20.18
C SER A 147 -18.74 -12.22 20.02
N GLY A 148 -18.72 -10.90 19.83
CA GLY A 148 -19.93 -10.08 19.78
C GLY A 148 -20.75 -10.11 21.08
N ALA A 149 -20.09 -10.34 22.22
CA ALA A 149 -20.71 -10.47 23.54
C ALA A 149 -21.70 -9.33 23.84
N LYS A 150 -22.90 -9.71 24.30
CA LYS A 150 -23.97 -8.79 24.71
C LYS A 150 -24.23 -8.83 26.20
N THR A 151 -23.78 -9.88 26.87
CA THR A 151 -23.94 -10.12 28.31
C THR A 151 -22.63 -10.50 28.98
N ILE A 152 -22.57 -10.39 30.31
CA ILE A 152 -21.43 -10.85 31.11
C ILE A 152 -21.19 -12.36 30.95
N ASN A 153 -22.26 -13.16 30.79
CA ASN A 153 -22.14 -14.60 30.52
C ASN A 153 -21.47 -14.89 29.17
N ASP A 154 -21.71 -14.04 28.17
CA ASP A 154 -21.04 -14.16 26.86
C ASP A 154 -19.54 -13.86 27.02
N LEU A 155 -19.16 -12.84 27.81
CA LEU A 155 -17.76 -12.55 28.12
C LEU A 155 -17.07 -13.69 28.86
N ALA A 156 -17.77 -14.37 29.76
CA ALA A 156 -17.25 -15.54 30.46
C ALA A 156 -16.98 -16.73 29.53
N SER A 157 -17.59 -16.74 28.34
CA SER A 157 -17.36 -17.75 27.30
C SER A 157 -16.21 -17.39 26.34
N VAL A 158 -15.60 -16.20 26.48
CA VAL A 158 -14.47 -15.76 25.65
C VAL A 158 -13.20 -16.49 26.10
N PRO A 159 -12.46 -17.15 25.18
CA PRO A 159 -11.22 -17.82 25.51
C PRO A 159 -10.22 -16.91 26.23
N ASP A 160 -9.61 -17.43 27.29
CA ASP A 160 -8.55 -16.78 28.08
C ASP A 160 -8.91 -15.45 28.76
N LEU A 161 -10.20 -15.07 28.78
CA LEU A 161 -10.69 -13.94 29.56
C LEU A 161 -11.03 -14.40 30.97
N ARG A 162 -10.24 -13.96 31.96
CA ARG A 162 -10.35 -14.40 33.36
C ARG A 162 -11.48 -13.66 34.07
N ARG A 163 -12.10 -14.32 35.07
CA ARG A 163 -13.20 -13.75 35.87
C ARG A 163 -12.90 -12.35 36.43
N TRP A 164 -11.74 -12.16 37.05
CA TRP A 164 -11.36 -10.84 37.58
C TRP A 164 -11.22 -9.76 36.49
N GLN A 165 -10.83 -10.11 35.26
CA GLN A 165 -10.78 -9.15 34.14
C GLN A 165 -12.19 -8.74 33.71
N ILE A 166 -13.16 -9.66 33.81
CA ILE A 166 -14.58 -9.41 33.54
C ILE A 166 -15.17 -8.53 34.64
N GLU A 167 -14.82 -8.78 35.91
CA GLU A 167 -15.22 -7.92 37.03
C GLU A 167 -14.71 -6.49 36.86
N GLU A 168 -13.47 -6.30 36.39
CA GLU A 168 -12.85 -4.98 36.24
C GLU A 168 -13.26 -4.21 34.97
N MET A 169 -13.50 -4.91 33.85
CA MET A 169 -13.69 -4.29 32.53
C MET A 169 -14.97 -4.71 31.81
N GLY A 170 -15.72 -5.70 32.32
CA GLY A 170 -16.84 -6.34 31.63
C GLY A 170 -17.92 -5.37 31.20
N ASP A 171 -18.39 -4.53 32.12
CA ASP A 171 -19.39 -3.50 31.81
C ASP A 171 -18.90 -2.49 30.77
N GLY A 172 -17.61 -2.13 30.82
CA GLY A 172 -16.99 -1.26 29.83
C GLY A 172 -16.91 -1.92 28.46
N PHE A 173 -16.55 -3.21 28.41
CA PHE A 173 -16.52 -3.97 27.17
C PHE A 173 -17.90 -4.12 26.53
N LEU A 174 -18.94 -4.41 27.31
CA LEU A 174 -20.31 -4.50 26.78
C LEU A 174 -20.77 -3.16 26.17
N ARG A 175 -20.52 -2.03 26.85
CA ARG A 175 -20.82 -0.69 26.31
C ARG A 175 -20.03 -0.39 25.03
N ALA A 176 -18.75 -0.74 25.00
CA ALA A 176 -17.88 -0.56 23.84
C ALA A 176 -18.34 -1.40 22.63
N LEU A 177 -18.86 -2.61 22.87
CA LEU A 177 -19.39 -3.48 21.81
C LEU A 177 -20.75 -3.02 21.29
N SER A 178 -21.61 -2.46 22.15
CA SER A 178 -22.94 -1.96 21.76
C SER A 178 -22.92 -0.59 21.07
N ALA A 179 -21.82 0.15 21.15
CA ALA A 179 -21.71 1.47 20.52
C ALA A 179 -21.70 1.34 18.98
N PRO A 180 -22.46 2.18 18.24
CA PRO A 180 -22.42 2.20 16.79
C PRO A 180 -21.03 2.62 16.29
N SER A 181 -20.61 2.04 15.17
CA SER A 181 -19.39 2.44 14.44
C SER A 181 -19.62 3.70 13.61
#